data_AF-A0A6J7ZUT9-F1
#
_entry.id   AF-A0A6J7ZUT9-F1
#
_cell.length_a   1.000
_cell.length_b   1.000
_cell.length_c   1.000
_cell.angle_alpha   90.00
_cell.angle_beta   90.00
_cell.angle_gamma   90.00
#
_symmetry.space_group_name_H-M   'P 1'
#
loop_
_entity.id
_entity.type
_entity.pdbx_description
1 polymer ?
#
loop_
_entity_poly.entity_id
_entity_poly.type
_entity_poly.pdbx_seq_one_letter_code
_entity_poly.pdbx_strand_id
1 'polypeptide(L)'
;MFCCSLLLFCGKKTHPFIMFSIVAYGCWDKSTNWNDAGKGDTVYLDRHRLDCEGPGNVINMFKLERSGSNPNQIRYKYKCCRHTGAACDTGRVLNGFTTDGGKGEVIYLDRQRVSCFNGLLNEFKLSRNTGGGSYRYEYNCCFLHSRLSCQSQSTKETDEGNLTSFYLDRQTVACSGGQFLQSFQLKRNNGRLRYDITCCRVTR
;
A
#
# COMPACT_ATOMS: atom_id res chain seq x y z
N MET A 1 77.63 -4.94 -5.50
CA MET A 1 77.40 -3.76 -4.65
C MET A 1 75.97 -3.31 -4.85
N PHE A 2 75.25 -3.15 -3.74
CA PHE A 2 73.86 -2.71 -3.56
C PHE A 2 72.69 -3.63 -3.94
N CYS A 3 72.06 -4.07 -2.86
CA CYS A 3 70.79 -4.73 -2.63
C CYS A 3 69.59 -3.83 -3.02
N CYS A 4 68.49 -4.42 -3.51
CA CYS A 4 67.16 -3.95 -3.14
C CYS A 4 66.13 -5.08 -3.30
N SER A 5 65.58 -5.48 -2.17
CA SER A 5 64.44 -6.38 -1.99
C SER A 5 63.16 -5.81 -2.60
N LEU A 6 62.25 -6.66 -3.11
CA LEU A 6 60.83 -6.65 -2.70
C LEU A 6 60.07 -7.85 -3.28
N LEU A 7 59.38 -8.56 -2.38
CA LEU A 7 58.36 -9.56 -2.66
C LEU A 7 57.18 -8.93 -3.42
N LEU A 8 56.70 -9.60 -4.47
CA LEU A 8 55.42 -9.29 -5.11
C LEU A 8 54.56 -10.55 -5.18
N PHE A 9 53.65 -10.66 -4.21
CA PHE A 9 52.43 -11.46 -4.34
C PHE A 9 51.57 -10.86 -5.45
N CYS A 10 51.13 -11.66 -6.42
CA CYS A 10 50.04 -11.27 -7.32
C CYS A 10 48.89 -12.27 -7.21
N GLY A 11 47.77 -11.75 -6.69
CA GLY A 11 46.60 -12.48 -6.25
C GLY A 11 45.79 -13.15 -7.35
N LYS A 12 45.01 -14.14 -6.91
CA LYS A 12 43.98 -14.85 -7.68
C LYS A 12 42.98 -13.83 -8.25
N LYS A 13 42.86 -13.78 -9.58
CA LYS A 13 41.82 -13.02 -10.29
C LYS A 13 40.45 -13.63 -9.97
N THR A 14 39.70 -13.01 -9.07
CA THR A 14 38.26 -13.23 -8.93
C THR A 14 37.56 -12.42 -10.02
N HIS A 15 36.98 -13.12 -11.00
CA HIS A 15 36.09 -12.54 -11.99
C HIS A 15 34.87 -11.92 -11.31
N PRO A 16 34.42 -10.72 -11.70
CA PRO A 16 33.19 -10.16 -11.17
C PRO A 16 32.03 -10.93 -11.80
N PHE A 17 31.38 -11.77 -11.00
CA PHE A 17 30.04 -12.23 -11.33
C PHE A 17 29.14 -10.99 -11.36
N ILE A 18 28.79 -10.56 -12.57
CA ILE A 18 27.76 -9.55 -12.80
C ILE A 18 26.45 -10.19 -12.33
N MET A 19 26.09 -9.92 -11.08
CA MET A 19 24.74 -10.10 -10.58
C MET A 19 23.84 -9.22 -11.43
N PHE A 20 23.09 -9.82 -12.35
CA PHE A 20 21.87 -9.19 -12.87
C PHE A 20 20.94 -9.01 -11.68
N SER A 21 21.07 -7.84 -11.07
CA SER A 21 20.45 -7.48 -9.81
C SER A 21 18.94 -7.41 -10.05
N ILE A 22 18.20 -8.36 -9.50
CA ILE A 22 16.73 -8.29 -9.38
C ILE A 22 16.47 -7.25 -8.30
N VAL A 23 16.54 -5.99 -8.69
CA VAL A 23 16.40 -4.90 -7.75
C VAL A 23 14.93 -4.64 -7.45
N ALA A 24 14.45 -5.17 -6.34
CA ALA A 24 13.55 -4.42 -5.47
C ALA A 24 14.41 -3.87 -4.31
N TYR A 25 14.88 -2.62 -4.37
CA TYR A 25 15.65 -2.03 -3.28
C TYR A 25 14.73 -1.56 -2.15
N GLY A 26 15.01 -2.04 -0.93
CA GLY A 26 14.46 -1.61 0.34
C GLY A 26 12.94 -1.64 0.43
N CYS A 27 12.38 -2.79 0.75
CA CYS A 27 11.01 -2.86 1.29
C CYS A 27 11.08 -3.08 2.80
N TRP A 28 10.18 -2.44 3.54
CA TRP A 28 10.05 -2.61 4.98
C TRP A 28 8.57 -2.66 5.38
N ASP A 29 8.30 -3.43 6.42
CA ASP A 29 6.96 -3.55 6.97
C ASP A 29 6.72 -2.43 7.99
N LYS A 30 5.52 -1.86 7.96
CA LYS A 30 5.01 -0.90 8.93
C LYS A 30 3.65 -1.39 9.44
N SER A 31 3.22 -0.80 10.54
CA SER A 31 1.86 -0.98 11.04
C SER A 31 1.36 0.31 11.63
N THR A 32 0.06 0.56 11.51
CA THR A 32 -0.55 1.58 12.36
C THR A 32 -0.60 1.06 13.79
N ASN A 33 -0.72 1.97 14.76
CA ASN A 33 -1.03 1.57 16.13
C ASN A 33 -2.37 0.83 16.20
N TRP A 34 -2.51 -0.03 17.21
CA TRP A 34 -3.80 -0.60 17.56
C TRP A 34 -4.76 0.52 17.97
N ASN A 35 -5.98 0.47 17.45
CA ASN A 35 -7.04 1.40 17.82
C ASN A 35 -8.38 0.66 17.91
N ASP A 36 -9.35 1.28 18.57
CA ASP A 36 -10.70 0.77 18.69
C ASP A 36 -11.32 0.53 17.31
N ALA A 37 -11.94 -0.63 17.15
CA ALA A 37 -12.61 -1.05 15.93
C ALA A 37 -14.07 -0.59 15.86
N GLY A 38 -14.60 0.05 16.92
CA GLY A 38 -15.96 0.57 16.92
C GLY A 38 -17.01 -0.49 16.68
N LYS A 39 -16.79 -1.71 17.21
CA LYS A 39 -17.64 -2.89 16.97
C LYS A 39 -17.77 -3.28 15.49
N GLY A 40 -16.81 -2.87 14.65
CA GLY A 40 -16.81 -3.15 13.22
C GLY A 40 -17.47 -2.07 12.38
N ASP A 41 -17.76 -0.90 12.95
CA ASP A 41 -18.16 0.28 12.20
C ASP A 41 -17.01 0.78 11.32
N THR A 42 -17.30 0.93 10.03
CA THR A 42 -16.37 1.37 8.99
C THR A 42 -15.79 2.75 9.26
N VAL A 43 -16.51 3.63 9.97
CA VAL A 43 -16.04 4.98 10.25
C VAL A 43 -14.79 5.00 11.14
N TYR A 44 -14.55 3.93 11.92
CA TYR A 44 -13.35 3.80 12.79
C TYR A 44 -12.07 3.49 12.01
N LEU A 45 -12.19 3.15 10.72
CA LEU A 45 -11.03 3.07 9.83
C LEU A 45 -10.34 4.45 9.68
N ASP A 46 -11.03 5.55 10.01
CA ASP A 46 -10.49 6.92 9.95
C ASP A 46 -9.33 7.20 10.92
N ARG A 47 -9.11 6.31 11.88
CA ARG A 47 -8.03 6.38 12.86
C ARG A 47 -6.70 5.90 12.31
N HIS A 48 -6.72 5.27 11.13
CA HIS A 48 -5.58 4.62 10.52
C HIS A 48 -5.09 5.41 9.31
N ARG A 49 -3.88 5.97 9.44
CA ARG A 49 -3.13 6.58 8.34
C ARG A 49 -1.98 5.63 7.97
N LEU A 50 -1.96 5.19 6.71
CA LEU A 50 -0.87 4.40 6.16
C LEU A 50 0.03 5.34 5.39
N ASP A 51 1.27 5.51 5.86
CA ASP A 51 2.19 6.53 5.35
C ASP A 51 3.57 5.90 5.16
N CYS A 52 4.05 5.86 3.91
CA CYS A 52 5.38 5.35 3.61
C CYS A 52 6.51 6.36 3.78
N GLU A 53 6.18 7.60 4.17
CA GLU A 53 7.08 8.70 4.51
C GLU A 53 8.07 9.08 3.41
N GLY A 54 8.20 10.36 3.12
CA GLY A 54 9.23 10.86 2.20
C GLY A 54 9.00 10.53 0.72
N PRO A 55 9.69 11.27 -0.16
CA PRO A 55 9.52 11.13 -1.60
C PRO A 55 10.10 9.80 -2.11
N GLY A 56 9.39 9.18 -3.04
CA GLY A 56 9.80 7.93 -3.70
C GLY A 56 9.57 6.65 -2.92
N ASN A 57 8.98 6.74 -1.72
CA ASN A 57 8.52 5.58 -0.97
C ASN A 57 7.04 5.34 -1.28
N VAL A 58 6.67 4.09 -1.56
CA VAL A 58 5.34 3.75 -2.08
C VAL A 58 4.80 2.49 -1.41
N ILE A 59 3.48 2.41 -1.33
CA ILE A 59 2.77 1.27 -0.77
C ILE A 59 2.83 0.12 -1.79
N ASN A 60 3.29 -1.04 -1.32
CA ASN A 60 3.24 -2.28 -2.09
C ASN A 60 2.10 -3.20 -1.62
N MET A 61 1.81 -3.20 -0.31
CA MET A 61 0.82 -4.08 0.31
C MET A 61 0.15 -3.38 1.48
N PHE A 62 -1.13 -3.66 1.70
CA PHE A 62 -1.79 -3.40 2.98
C PHE A 62 -2.80 -4.50 3.31
N LYS A 63 -3.05 -4.67 4.61
CA LYS A 63 -4.02 -5.62 5.15
C LYS A 63 -4.54 -5.12 6.50
N LEU A 64 -5.85 -5.20 6.71
CA LEU A 64 -6.43 -4.99 8.03
C LEU A 64 -6.11 -6.19 8.93
N GLU A 65 -5.73 -5.93 10.16
CA GLU A 65 -5.55 -6.94 11.19
C GLU A 65 -6.44 -6.66 12.39
N ARG A 66 -6.96 -7.74 12.97
CA ARG A 66 -7.61 -7.73 14.28
C ARG A 66 -6.65 -8.22 15.34
N SER A 67 -6.74 -7.66 16.54
CA SER A 67 -5.91 -8.11 17.66
C SER A 67 -6.44 -9.42 18.22
N GLY A 68 -5.53 -10.38 18.41
CA GLY A 68 -5.83 -11.65 19.06
C GLY A 68 -5.95 -11.53 20.59
N SER A 69 -5.35 -10.50 21.20
CA SER A 69 -5.39 -10.26 22.64
C SER A 69 -6.49 -9.28 23.07
N ASN A 70 -6.93 -8.41 22.16
CA ASN A 70 -8.06 -7.50 22.37
C ASN A 70 -8.96 -7.48 21.13
N PRO A 71 -10.06 -8.24 21.10
CA PRO A 71 -10.88 -8.41 19.90
C PRO A 71 -11.55 -7.12 19.42
N ASN A 72 -11.57 -6.07 20.26
CA ASN A 72 -12.11 -4.75 19.93
C ASN A 72 -11.09 -3.84 19.26
N GLN A 73 -9.87 -4.32 18.98
CA GLN A 73 -8.83 -3.51 18.35
C GLN A 73 -8.48 -4.00 16.95
N ILE A 74 -8.26 -3.02 16.08
CA ILE A 74 -7.79 -3.21 14.72
C ILE A 74 -6.54 -2.36 14.45
N ARG A 75 -5.79 -2.75 13.43
CA ARG A 75 -4.73 -1.94 12.82
C ARG A 75 -4.57 -2.32 11.35
N TYR A 76 -3.85 -1.51 10.59
CA TYR A 76 -3.34 -1.95 9.30
C TYR A 76 -1.88 -2.40 9.42
N LYS A 77 -1.58 -3.57 8.87
CA LYS A 77 -0.21 -3.92 8.43
C LYS A 77 -0.04 -3.48 6.98
N TYR A 78 1.11 -2.92 6.66
CA TYR A 78 1.41 -2.49 5.31
C TYR A 78 2.90 -2.56 5.02
N LYS A 79 3.23 -2.67 3.74
CA LYS A 79 4.60 -2.73 3.26
C LYS A 79 4.89 -1.52 2.40
N CYS A 80 5.94 -0.83 2.77
CA CYS A 80 6.51 0.27 2.01
C CYS A 80 7.72 -0.24 1.24
N CYS A 81 7.91 0.31 0.05
CA CYS A 81 9.07 0.03 -0.78
C CYS A 81 9.56 1.32 -1.41
N ARG A 82 10.87 1.41 -1.64
CA ARG A 82 11.45 2.48 -2.44
C ARG A 82 11.40 2.10 -3.92
N HIS A 83 10.78 2.91 -4.77
CA HIS A 83 10.79 2.63 -6.22
C HIS A 83 12.10 3.15 -6.84
N THR A 84 12.60 2.45 -7.87
CA THR A 84 13.94 2.65 -8.45
C THR A 84 13.97 3.63 -9.62
N GLY A 85 12.87 4.35 -9.87
CA GLY A 85 12.68 5.13 -11.09
C GLY A 85 12.29 6.57 -10.78
N ALA A 86 13.29 7.45 -10.80
CA ALA A 86 13.20 8.91 -10.68
C ALA A 86 12.71 9.45 -9.33
N ALA A 87 13.06 10.72 -9.07
CA ALA A 87 12.33 11.52 -8.10
C ALA A 87 10.86 11.63 -8.56
N CYS A 88 9.94 11.72 -7.61
CA CYS A 88 8.54 11.94 -7.91
C CYS A 88 8.06 13.20 -7.22
N ASP A 89 7.08 13.85 -7.84
CA ASP A 89 6.37 14.95 -7.22
C ASP A 89 5.27 14.38 -6.34
N THR A 90 5.33 14.66 -5.03
CA THR A 90 4.26 14.23 -4.12
C THR A 90 3.08 15.20 -4.24
N GLY A 91 1.88 14.66 -4.48
CA GLY A 91 0.67 15.48 -4.48
C GLY A 91 -0.49 14.82 -3.74
N ARG A 92 -1.23 15.63 -2.99
CA ARG A 92 -2.41 15.22 -2.23
C ARG A 92 -3.64 15.19 -3.12
N VAL A 93 -4.41 14.12 -3.01
CA VAL A 93 -5.67 13.91 -3.69
C VAL A 93 -6.75 13.61 -2.65
N LEU A 94 -7.95 14.17 -2.89
CA LEU A 94 -9.11 14.01 -2.04
C LEU A 94 -10.25 13.48 -2.90
N ASN A 95 -10.85 12.37 -2.50
CA ASN A 95 -12.11 11.97 -3.09
C ASN A 95 -13.24 12.93 -2.67
N GLY A 96 -14.32 12.93 -3.45
CA GLY A 96 -15.59 13.47 -2.98
C GLY A 96 -16.11 12.66 -1.77
N PHE A 97 -16.84 13.32 -0.87
CA PHE A 97 -17.53 12.63 0.21
C PHE A 97 -18.64 11.73 -0.35
N THR A 98 -18.73 10.52 0.18
CA THR A 98 -19.87 9.61 -0.05
C THR A 98 -20.48 9.20 1.27
N THR A 99 -21.79 8.96 1.28
CA THR A 99 -22.49 8.52 2.51
C THR A 99 -21.89 7.22 3.08
N ASP A 100 -21.89 7.13 4.40
CA ASP A 100 -21.50 5.93 5.17
C ASP A 100 -22.67 4.95 5.41
N GLY A 101 -23.86 5.26 4.88
CA GLY A 101 -25.07 4.46 5.07
C GLY A 101 -25.74 4.57 6.44
N GLY A 102 -25.20 5.39 7.35
CA GLY A 102 -25.74 5.64 8.69
C GLY A 102 -25.59 4.51 9.71
N LYS A 103 -25.19 3.31 9.26
CA LYS A 103 -25.01 2.11 10.11
C LYS A 103 -23.56 1.64 10.20
N GLY A 104 -22.63 2.33 9.53
CA GLY A 104 -21.21 1.96 9.56
C GLY A 104 -20.87 0.74 8.70
N GLU A 105 -21.72 0.39 7.73
CA GLU A 105 -21.54 -0.82 6.92
C GLU A 105 -20.37 -0.69 5.93
N VAL A 106 -19.53 -1.72 5.85
CA VAL A 106 -18.29 -1.74 5.06
C VAL A 106 -18.54 -1.62 3.56
N ILE A 107 -19.72 -2.03 3.11
CA ILE A 107 -20.08 -2.04 1.69
C ILE A 107 -20.03 -0.64 1.07
N TYR A 108 -20.28 0.42 1.84
CA TYR A 108 -20.28 1.79 1.31
C TYR A 108 -18.88 2.29 0.89
N LEU A 109 -17.81 1.57 1.28
CA LEU A 109 -16.46 1.82 0.76
C LEU A 109 -16.36 1.52 -0.74
N ASP A 110 -17.30 0.77 -1.32
CA ASP A 110 -17.31 0.46 -2.75
C ASP A 110 -17.46 1.71 -3.65
N ARG A 111 -17.98 2.80 -3.09
CA ARG A 111 -18.17 4.10 -3.74
C ARG A 111 -16.88 4.94 -3.77
N GLN A 112 -15.88 4.54 -2.99
CA GLN A 112 -14.63 5.26 -2.82
C GLN A 112 -13.51 4.56 -3.60
N ARG A 113 -12.99 5.22 -4.63
CA ARG A 113 -11.85 4.73 -5.42
C ARG A 113 -10.60 5.56 -5.14
N VAL A 114 -9.50 4.92 -4.78
CA VAL A 114 -8.19 5.57 -4.69
C VAL A 114 -7.43 5.31 -5.99
N SER A 115 -6.94 6.37 -6.65
CA SER A 115 -6.21 6.23 -7.91
C SER A 115 -5.20 7.36 -8.11
N CYS A 116 -3.93 7.00 -8.29
CA CYS A 116 -2.86 7.95 -8.57
C CYS A 116 -2.63 8.23 -10.07
N PHE A 117 -3.46 7.69 -10.96
CA PHE A 117 -3.33 7.82 -12.43
C PHE A 117 -1.92 7.46 -12.93
N ASN A 118 -1.06 8.45 -13.18
CA ASN A 118 0.35 8.31 -13.61
C ASN A 118 1.36 8.20 -12.45
N GLY A 119 0.90 8.15 -11.21
CA GLY A 119 1.73 7.99 -10.02
C GLY A 119 1.55 6.66 -9.30
N LEU A 120 2.28 6.50 -8.21
CA LEU A 120 2.17 5.39 -7.27
C LEU A 120 1.65 5.88 -5.92
N LEU A 121 0.92 5.04 -5.20
CA LEU A 121 0.35 5.40 -3.92
C LEU A 121 1.44 5.46 -2.85
N ASN A 122 1.57 6.59 -2.15
CA ASN A 122 2.52 6.79 -1.06
C ASN A 122 1.84 6.72 0.31
N GLU A 123 0.65 7.31 0.42
CA GLU A 123 -0.10 7.42 1.66
C GLU A 123 -1.59 7.34 1.39
N PHE A 124 -2.37 6.77 2.30
CA PHE A 124 -3.81 7.01 2.34
C PHE A 124 -4.38 6.95 3.76
N LYS A 125 -5.54 7.61 3.92
CA LYS A 125 -6.33 7.66 5.14
C LYS A 125 -7.82 7.81 4.77
N LEU A 126 -8.70 7.15 5.53
CA LEU A 126 -10.14 7.46 5.48
C LEU A 126 -10.42 8.69 6.35
N SER A 127 -11.21 9.65 5.86
CA SER A 127 -11.57 10.86 6.60
C SER A 127 -13.09 11.05 6.59
N ARG A 128 -13.64 11.43 7.73
CA ARG A 128 -15.07 11.72 7.91
C ARG A 128 -15.35 13.20 7.68
N ASN A 129 -16.56 13.54 7.25
CA ASN A 129 -16.99 14.93 7.20
C ASN A 129 -17.28 15.48 8.60
N THR A 130 -17.23 16.80 8.72
CA THR A 130 -17.77 17.50 9.89
C THR A 130 -19.27 17.24 9.98
N GLY A 131 -19.74 16.72 11.12
CA GLY A 131 -21.14 16.32 11.33
C GLY A 131 -21.46 14.85 11.09
N GLY A 132 -20.55 14.07 10.51
CA GLY A 132 -20.73 12.63 10.25
C GLY A 132 -21.67 12.31 9.09
N GLY A 133 -21.90 11.01 8.86
CA GLY A 133 -22.80 10.50 7.81
C GLY A 133 -22.14 10.32 6.43
N SER A 134 -20.88 10.76 6.27
CA SER A 134 -20.11 10.55 5.05
C SER A 134 -18.61 10.48 5.32
N TYR A 135 -17.89 9.87 4.38
CA TYR A 135 -16.44 9.79 4.41
C TYR A 135 -15.85 9.88 3.01
N ARG A 136 -14.53 10.05 2.95
CA ARG A 136 -13.72 10.01 1.73
C ARG A 136 -12.36 9.41 2.01
N TYR A 137 -11.69 8.91 0.98
CA TYR A 137 -10.24 8.74 1.06
C TYR A 137 -9.51 10.06 0.80
N GLU A 138 -8.48 10.29 1.61
CA GLU A 138 -7.45 11.30 1.39
C GLU A 138 -6.13 10.55 1.22
N TYR A 139 -5.38 10.88 0.17
CA TYR A 139 -4.18 10.12 -0.17
C TYR A 139 -3.13 10.99 -0.84
N ASN A 140 -1.88 10.57 -0.71
CA ASN A 140 -0.76 11.18 -1.42
C ASN A 140 -0.26 10.23 -2.50
N CYS A 141 -0.07 10.80 -3.68
CA CYS A 141 0.50 10.12 -4.83
C CYS A 141 1.91 10.62 -5.07
N CYS A 142 2.78 9.69 -5.43
CA CYS A 142 4.12 9.93 -5.93
C CYS A 142 4.02 9.95 -7.47
N PHE A 143 3.87 11.14 -8.05
CA PHE A 143 3.68 11.33 -9.49
C PHE A 143 5.02 11.22 -10.22
N LEU A 144 5.08 10.28 -11.16
CA LEU A 144 6.32 9.92 -11.84
C LEU A 144 6.40 10.63 -13.19
N HIS A 145 7.60 11.08 -13.55
CA HIS A 145 7.91 11.53 -14.91
C HIS A 145 8.25 10.37 -15.85
N SER A 146 8.48 9.17 -15.29
CA SER A 146 8.71 7.93 -16.05
C SER A 146 7.39 7.26 -16.43
N ARG A 147 7.43 6.41 -17.46
CA ARG A 147 6.26 5.63 -17.86
C ARG A 147 5.98 4.51 -16.85
N LEU A 148 4.71 4.13 -16.75
CA LEU A 148 4.24 3.03 -15.92
C LEU A 148 3.71 1.89 -16.81
N SER A 149 4.13 0.67 -16.51
CA SER A 149 3.50 -0.55 -17.02
C SER A 149 2.62 -1.13 -15.94
N CYS A 150 1.30 -1.11 -16.15
CA CYS A 150 0.31 -1.42 -15.14
C CYS A 150 -0.49 -2.69 -15.48
N GLN A 151 -0.87 -3.42 -14.45
CA GLN A 151 -1.75 -4.58 -14.53
C GLN A 151 -2.83 -4.46 -13.47
N SER A 152 -4.08 -4.69 -13.86
CA SER A 152 -5.20 -4.77 -12.94
C SER A 152 -5.42 -6.20 -12.51
N GLN A 153 -5.75 -6.39 -11.24
CA GLN A 153 -6.08 -7.68 -10.66
C GLN A 153 -7.06 -7.47 -9.51
N SER A 154 -7.67 -8.55 -9.03
CA SER A 154 -8.53 -8.52 -7.86
C SER A 154 -8.01 -9.44 -6.77
N THR A 155 -8.22 -9.08 -5.52
CA THR A 155 -8.03 -10.00 -4.41
C THR A 155 -9.06 -11.13 -4.48
N LYS A 156 -8.81 -12.21 -3.73
CA LYS A 156 -9.78 -13.30 -3.60
C LYS A 156 -11.08 -12.76 -3.01
N GLU A 157 -12.20 -13.11 -3.63
CA GLU A 157 -13.50 -12.83 -3.08
C GLU A 157 -13.70 -13.53 -1.73
N THR A 158 -14.21 -12.79 -0.75
CA THR A 158 -14.62 -13.33 0.55
C THR A 158 -16.04 -12.92 0.84
N ASP A 159 -16.73 -13.68 1.68
CA ASP A 159 -18.04 -13.28 2.19
C ASP A 159 -17.98 -11.90 2.87
N GLU A 160 -19.06 -11.11 2.72
CA GLU A 160 -19.19 -9.78 3.36
C GLU A 160 -19.58 -9.84 4.83
N GLY A 161 -19.96 -11.02 5.31
CA GLY A 161 -20.29 -11.29 6.69
C GLY A 161 -21.50 -10.49 7.15
N ASN A 162 -21.35 -9.89 8.32
CA ASN A 162 -22.38 -9.01 8.90
C ASN A 162 -22.18 -7.55 8.47
N LEU A 163 -21.62 -7.31 7.29
CA LEU A 163 -21.34 -5.98 6.73
C LEU A 163 -20.41 -5.12 7.60
N THR A 164 -19.62 -5.74 8.48
CA THR A 164 -18.70 -5.03 9.36
C THR A 164 -17.32 -4.88 8.72
N SER A 165 -16.60 -3.83 9.11
CA SER A 165 -15.22 -3.57 8.68
C SER A 165 -14.25 -4.70 9.05
N PHE A 166 -14.61 -5.55 10.01
CA PHE A 166 -13.82 -6.73 10.38
C PHE A 166 -13.55 -7.67 9.22
N TYR A 167 -14.46 -7.82 8.26
CA TYR A 167 -14.28 -8.75 7.14
C TYR A 167 -13.22 -8.30 6.13
N LEU A 168 -12.73 -7.06 6.23
CA LEU A 168 -11.56 -6.60 5.48
C LEU A 168 -10.28 -7.30 5.94
N ASP A 169 -10.25 -7.95 7.12
CA ASP A 169 -9.09 -8.71 7.59
C ASP A 169 -8.74 -9.94 6.74
N ARG A 170 -9.68 -10.37 5.90
CA ARG A 170 -9.52 -11.47 4.93
C ARG A 170 -8.95 -10.99 3.61
N GLN A 171 -8.99 -9.68 3.37
CA GLN A 171 -8.54 -9.04 2.14
C GLN A 171 -7.07 -8.65 2.26
N THR A 172 -6.22 -9.25 1.43
CA THR A 172 -4.80 -8.89 1.35
C THR A 172 -4.56 -8.19 0.03
N VAL A 173 -4.40 -6.86 0.06
CA VAL A 173 -4.07 -6.06 -1.13
C VAL A 173 -2.56 -6.05 -1.27
N ALA A 174 -2.01 -6.70 -2.30
CA ALA A 174 -0.58 -6.78 -2.51
C ALA A 174 -0.21 -6.79 -4.00
N CYS A 175 0.86 -6.10 -4.35
CA CYS A 175 1.47 -6.15 -5.67
C CYS A 175 2.69 -7.09 -5.68
N SER A 176 2.81 -7.90 -6.73
CA SER A 176 3.89 -8.89 -6.88
C SER A 176 4.93 -8.44 -7.90
N GLY A 177 6.08 -9.13 -7.96
CA GLY A 177 7.07 -8.93 -9.03
C GLY A 177 7.64 -7.52 -9.13
N GLY A 178 7.90 -6.84 -8.00
CA GLY A 178 8.44 -5.48 -7.99
C GLY A 178 7.49 -4.41 -8.55
N GLN A 179 6.19 -4.70 -8.58
CA GLN A 179 5.15 -3.70 -8.82
C GLN A 179 4.74 -3.01 -7.51
N PHE A 180 4.18 -1.82 -7.64
CA PHE A 180 3.70 -1.01 -6.54
C PHE A 180 2.25 -0.63 -6.76
N LEU A 181 1.54 -0.33 -5.67
CA LEU A 181 0.11 -0.05 -5.70
C LEU A 181 -0.13 1.32 -6.32
N GLN A 182 -0.94 1.38 -7.38
CA GLN A 182 -1.34 2.62 -8.05
C GLN A 182 -2.79 2.99 -7.73
N SER A 183 -3.66 1.98 -7.62
CA SER A 183 -5.06 2.17 -7.24
C SER A 183 -5.60 0.97 -6.50
N PHE A 184 -6.63 1.24 -5.70
CA PHE A 184 -7.48 0.21 -5.11
C PHE A 184 -8.92 0.73 -5.00
N GLN A 185 -9.88 -0.19 -5.07
CA GLN A 185 -11.29 0.08 -4.80
C GLN A 185 -11.93 -1.19 -4.23
N LEU A 186 -12.70 -1.05 -3.15
CA LEU A 186 -13.52 -2.16 -2.67
C LEU A 186 -14.62 -2.41 -3.70
N LYS A 187 -14.88 -3.67 -4.01
CA LYS A 187 -15.99 -4.10 -4.85
C LYS A 187 -16.85 -5.08 -4.09
N ARG A 188 -18.15 -4.93 -4.30
CA ARG A 188 -19.17 -5.84 -3.81
C ARG A 188 -19.82 -6.55 -5.00
N ASN A 189 -19.97 -7.85 -4.90
CA ASN A 189 -20.70 -8.65 -5.88
C ASN A 189 -21.39 -9.82 -5.19
N ASN A 190 -22.72 -9.91 -5.29
CA ASN A 190 -23.53 -11.02 -4.76
C ASN A 190 -23.18 -11.40 -3.30
N GLY A 191 -23.11 -10.43 -2.40
CA GLY A 191 -22.78 -10.67 -0.98
C GLY A 191 -21.30 -10.95 -0.71
N ARG A 192 -20.43 -10.74 -1.70
CA ARG A 192 -18.99 -10.96 -1.57
C ARG A 192 -18.22 -9.66 -1.74
N LEU A 193 -17.11 -9.55 -1.02
CA LEU A 193 -16.16 -8.46 -1.08
C LEU A 193 -14.87 -8.90 -1.75
N ARG A 194 -14.29 -7.99 -2.53
CA ARG A 194 -12.90 -8.04 -3.00
C ARG A 194 -12.38 -6.63 -3.20
N TYR A 195 -11.07 -6.46 -3.29
CA TYR A 195 -10.48 -5.25 -3.82
C TYR A 195 -10.11 -5.47 -5.28
N ASP A 196 -10.54 -4.57 -6.14
CA ASP A 196 -9.94 -4.40 -7.46
C ASP A 196 -8.75 -3.43 -7.31
N ILE A 197 -7.58 -3.85 -7.76
CA ILE A 197 -6.33 -3.09 -7.61
C ILE A 197 -5.60 -2.99 -8.93
N THR A 198 -4.82 -1.92 -9.08
CA THR A 198 -3.85 -1.78 -10.17
C THR A 198 -2.46 -1.70 -9.60
N CYS A 199 -1.60 -2.59 -10.09
CA CYS A 199 -0.20 -2.70 -9.73
C CYS A 199 0.65 -2.25 -10.92
N CYS A 200 1.57 -1.32 -10.69
CA CYS A 200 2.39 -0.74 -11.74
C CYS A 200 3.88 -0.93 -11.45
N ARG A 201 4.64 -1.17 -12.51
CA ARG A 201 6.10 -1.13 -12.50
C ARG A 201 6.57 0.11 -13.24
N VAL A 202 7.58 0.78 -12.70
CA VAL A 202 8.23 1.90 -13.40
C VAL A 202 9.06 1.34 -14.56
N THR A 203 8.77 1.82 -15.77
CA THR A 203 9.51 1.48 -16.98
C THR A 203 10.38 2.66 -17.38
N ARG A 204 11.61 2.38 -17.80
CA ARG A 204 12.48 3.39 -18.41
C ARG A 204 11.98 3.76 -19.80
#